data_AF-A0A0D1E4H2-F1
#
_entry.id   AF-A0A0D1E4H2-F1
#
_cell.length_a   1.000
_cell.length_b   1.000
_cell.length_c   1.000
_cell.angle_alpha   90.00
_cell.angle_beta   90.00
_cell.angle_gamma   90.00
#
_symmetry.space_group_name_H-M   'P 1'
#
loop_
_entity.id
_entity.type
_entity.pdbx_description
1 polymer ?
#
loop_
_entity_poly.entity_id
_entity_poly.type
_entity_poly.pdbx_seq_one_letter_code
_entity_poly.pdbx_strand_id
1 'polypeptide(L)'
;MATRLPHRCASLVSGSVRIWSAHTFCPPMSVSRVMPPRICGQSFRRSLQVSATRRCQMGHARSLTTTALCSSGSSRITIKDPEPQTGLYYHPTPISISRGPDQVASTVDGWAISFSPKPSASNDAVIAYVLPTNTSSSQYAEPAEFVRANPDRIRINPSGWRIMHEVLRNEVVPNDDLLRFEASTRESGWAHLTDLRHPLMPGRIATPENIIASVAFTDGQLNVESYEENKSYRLVTGYEGPIQMADSWIEKLKKRFESL
;
A
#
# COMPACT_ATOMS: atom_id res chain seq x y z
N MET A 1 13.04 -69.50 -4.22
CA MET A 1 13.96 -69.93 -3.13
C MET A 1 15.10 -68.92 -3.06
N ALA A 2 15.35 -68.41 -1.85
CA ALA A 2 15.96 -67.10 -1.57
C ALA A 2 17.45 -66.97 -1.93
N THR A 3 17.82 -65.79 -2.45
CA THR A 3 19.18 -65.33 -2.74
C THR A 3 19.70 -64.38 -1.67
N ARG A 4 21.00 -64.51 -1.39
CA ARG A 4 21.77 -63.90 -0.29
C ARG A 4 22.14 -62.43 -0.56
N LEU A 5 22.19 -61.65 0.51
CA LEU A 5 22.83 -60.33 0.62
C LEU A 5 24.36 -60.42 0.52
N PRO A 6 25.04 -59.34 0.08
CA PRO A 6 26.41 -59.07 0.51
C PRO A 6 26.60 -57.68 1.15
N HIS A 7 27.66 -57.64 1.96
CA HIS A 7 28.12 -56.58 2.84
C HIS A 7 28.71 -55.35 2.13
N ARG A 8 28.60 -54.21 2.84
CA ARG A 8 29.25 -52.92 2.57
C ARG A 8 30.77 -52.99 2.72
N CYS A 9 31.46 -52.29 1.82
CA CYS A 9 32.84 -51.83 1.98
C CYS A 9 32.84 -50.29 1.90
N ALA A 10 33.53 -49.63 2.83
CA ALA A 10 33.72 -48.19 2.85
C ALA A 10 35.22 -47.88 2.90
N SER A 11 35.68 -46.99 2.03
CA SER A 11 37.07 -46.51 1.94
C SER A 11 37.12 -44.98 1.86
N LEU A 12 37.62 -44.37 2.94
CA LEU A 12 38.67 -43.34 3.10
C LEU A 12 38.85 -42.15 2.11
N VAL A 13 39.41 -41.08 2.72
CA VAL A 13 40.22 -39.94 2.21
C VAL A 13 39.41 -38.66 1.88
N SER A 14 39.39 -37.60 2.71
CA SER A 14 40.41 -36.60 3.11
C SER A 14 40.66 -35.47 2.09
N GLY A 15 40.38 -34.23 2.52
CA GLY A 15 41.24 -33.05 2.31
C GLY A 15 40.96 -32.14 1.10
N SER A 16 40.47 -30.91 1.36
CA SER A 16 41.12 -29.67 0.90
C SER A 16 40.34 -28.42 1.32
N VAL A 17 40.97 -27.62 2.19
CA VAL A 17 40.61 -26.24 2.48
C VAL A 17 41.46 -25.36 1.56
N ARG A 18 40.82 -24.51 0.75
CA ARG A 18 41.49 -23.45 -0.02
C ARG A 18 41.13 -22.09 0.57
N ILE A 19 42.13 -21.42 1.10
CA ILE A 19 42.18 -19.98 1.37
C ILE A 19 42.76 -19.34 0.11
N TRP A 20 42.16 -18.27 -0.41
CA TRP A 20 42.83 -17.30 -1.29
C TRP A 20 42.40 -15.89 -0.93
N SER A 21 43.43 -15.04 -0.84
CA SER A 21 43.45 -13.65 -0.41
C SER A 21 42.85 -12.70 -1.44
N ALA A 22 42.25 -11.59 -0.99
CA ALA A 22 41.89 -10.45 -1.82
C ALA A 22 42.67 -9.20 -1.41
N HIS A 23 43.11 -8.46 -2.42
CA HIS A 23 44.02 -7.33 -2.39
C HIS A 23 43.40 -6.01 -1.89
N THR A 24 44.33 -5.16 -1.48
CA THR A 24 44.38 -3.79 -0.93
C THR A 24 43.68 -2.66 -1.74
N PHE A 25 42.94 -1.80 -1.01
CA PHE A 25 42.77 -0.31 -1.06
C PHE A 25 42.77 0.55 -2.36
N CYS A 26 41.64 1.29 -2.54
CA CYS A 26 41.40 2.76 -2.77
C CYS A 26 42.11 3.58 -3.90
N PRO A 27 41.69 4.83 -4.29
CA PRO A 27 40.58 5.73 -3.88
C PRO A 27 39.78 6.37 -5.08
N PRO A 28 38.90 7.41 -4.89
CA PRO A 28 37.94 7.90 -5.89
C PRO A 28 38.41 9.11 -6.71
N MET A 29 37.80 9.34 -7.87
CA MET A 29 37.99 10.57 -8.65
C MET A 29 36.84 11.58 -8.49
N SER A 30 37.28 12.83 -8.53
CA SER A 30 36.64 14.07 -8.09
C SER A 30 35.67 14.69 -9.09
N VAL A 31 34.66 15.34 -8.51
CA VAL A 31 33.98 16.60 -8.87
C VAL A 31 34.52 17.33 -10.11
N SER A 32 33.62 17.71 -11.01
CA SER A 32 33.74 18.99 -11.74
C SER A 32 32.37 19.63 -11.99
N ARG A 33 32.34 20.90 -11.58
CA ARG A 33 31.26 21.86 -11.49
C ARG A 33 31.29 22.70 -12.77
N VAL A 34 30.19 22.81 -13.52
CA VAL A 34 30.04 23.84 -14.58
C VAL A 34 28.61 24.38 -14.64
N MET A 35 28.50 25.66 -14.34
CA MET A 35 27.45 26.64 -14.68
C MET A 35 28.21 27.99 -14.80
N PRO A 36 27.69 29.07 -15.44
CA PRO A 36 26.54 29.25 -16.35
C PRO A 36 26.99 29.99 -17.66
N PRO A 37 26.10 30.68 -18.43
CA PRO A 37 25.82 32.08 -18.10
C PRO A 37 24.37 32.57 -18.30
N ARG A 38 24.08 33.70 -17.63
CA ARG A 38 22.89 34.55 -17.74
C ARG A 38 22.99 35.51 -18.94
N ILE A 39 21.86 35.76 -19.62
CA ILE A 39 21.56 36.95 -20.43
C ILE A 39 20.06 37.22 -20.21
N CYS A 40 19.61 38.25 -19.48
CA CYS A 40 19.52 39.70 -19.73
C CYS A 40 18.44 40.13 -20.76
N GLY A 41 17.48 40.96 -20.29
CA GLY A 41 16.55 41.77 -21.09
C GLY A 41 15.25 41.05 -21.51
N GLN A 42 14.06 41.65 -21.55
CA GLN A 42 13.62 43.04 -21.42
C GLN A 42 12.15 43.07 -20.97
N SER A 43 11.78 44.17 -20.32
CA SER A 43 10.43 44.53 -19.94
C SER A 43 9.56 44.87 -21.17
N PHE A 44 8.30 44.44 -21.18
CA PHE A 44 7.25 45.07 -21.98
C PHE A 44 6.07 45.45 -21.10
N ARG A 45 5.93 46.76 -20.86
CA ARG A 45 4.70 47.40 -20.42
C ARG A 45 3.77 47.51 -21.64
N ARG A 46 2.52 47.08 -21.52
CA ARG A 46 1.43 47.63 -22.33
C ARG A 46 0.25 47.97 -21.42
N SER A 47 0.07 49.27 -21.28
CA SER A 47 -1.13 49.96 -20.82
C SER A 47 -2.22 49.84 -21.88
N LEU A 48 -3.43 49.45 -21.47
CA LEU A 48 -4.67 49.79 -22.17
C LEU A 48 -5.73 50.11 -21.13
N GLN A 49 -6.12 51.39 -21.07
CA GLN A 49 -7.33 51.86 -20.43
C GLN A 49 -8.52 51.54 -21.32
N VAL A 50 -9.59 50.98 -20.75
CA VAL A 50 -10.94 51.15 -21.27
C VAL A 50 -11.85 51.39 -20.06
N SER A 51 -12.48 52.56 -20.05
CA SER A 51 -13.53 52.92 -19.11
C SER A 51 -14.86 52.42 -19.64
N ALA A 52 -15.67 51.80 -18.79
CA ALA A 52 -17.11 51.68 -19.01
C ALA A 52 -17.84 51.68 -17.68
N THR A 53 -18.61 52.74 -17.45
CA THR A 53 -19.61 52.89 -16.40
C THR A 53 -20.70 51.84 -16.50
N ARG A 54 -21.11 51.25 -15.37
CA ARG A 54 -22.52 50.90 -15.11
C ARG A 54 -22.82 50.81 -13.62
N ARG A 55 -23.97 51.40 -13.31
CA ARG A 55 -24.65 51.55 -12.02
C ARG A 55 -25.38 50.25 -11.66
N CYS A 56 -25.52 49.99 -10.36
CA CYS A 56 -26.73 49.52 -9.67
C CYS A 56 -26.53 48.35 -8.69
N GLN A 57 -27.21 48.54 -7.55
CA GLN A 57 -27.76 47.59 -6.58
C GLN A 57 -26.89 47.17 -5.39
N MET A 58 -27.22 47.80 -4.25
CA MET A 58 -27.11 47.21 -2.93
C MET A 58 -27.90 45.90 -2.89
N GLY A 59 -27.19 44.79 -2.71
CA GLY A 59 -27.74 43.52 -2.25
C GLY A 59 -27.30 43.29 -0.81
N HIS A 60 -28.26 43.06 0.08
CA HIS A 60 -28.03 42.79 1.49
C HIS A 60 -27.17 41.53 1.69
N ALA A 61 -26.01 41.70 2.32
CA ALA A 61 -25.24 40.57 2.84
C ALA A 61 -25.99 39.97 4.03
N ARG A 62 -26.74 38.89 3.79
CA ARG A 62 -27.22 38.02 4.87
C ARG A 62 -26.00 37.30 5.44
N SER A 63 -25.47 37.84 6.54
CA SER A 63 -24.54 37.13 7.42
C SER A 63 -25.28 35.92 7.99
N LEU A 64 -24.95 34.73 7.49
CA LEU A 64 -25.36 33.48 8.10
C LEU A 64 -24.36 33.19 9.23
N THR A 65 -24.66 33.73 10.40
CA THR A 65 -24.03 33.34 11.66
C THR A 65 -24.50 31.92 11.97
N THR A 66 -23.78 30.91 11.47
CA THR A 66 -24.00 29.53 11.92
C THR A 66 -23.34 29.39 13.29
N THR A 67 -24.11 29.63 14.34
CA THR A 67 -23.78 29.14 15.68
C THR A 67 -23.85 27.61 15.65
N ALA A 68 -22.70 26.98 15.38
CA ALA A 68 -22.53 25.57 15.67
C ALA A 68 -22.59 25.40 17.20
N LEU A 69 -23.76 25.01 17.69
CA LEU A 69 -23.95 24.53 19.05
C LEU A 69 -23.10 23.27 19.22
N CYS A 70 -22.14 23.37 20.12
CA CYS A 70 -21.27 22.30 20.57
C CYS A 70 -22.13 21.22 21.24
N SER A 71 -22.45 20.15 20.50
CA SER A 71 -22.95 18.92 21.11
C SER A 71 -21.74 18.03 21.41
N SER A 72 -21.42 17.91 22.69
CA SER A 72 -20.40 17.03 23.23
C SER A 72 -20.85 15.58 23.07
N GLY A 73 -20.55 15.01 21.91
CA GLY A 73 -20.80 13.62 21.51
C GLY A 73 -20.33 13.44 20.08
N SER A 74 -19.01 13.31 19.88
CA SER A 74 -18.43 13.13 18.55
C SER A 74 -18.75 11.72 18.04
N SER A 75 -19.93 11.55 17.45
CA SER A 75 -20.23 10.39 16.61
C SER A 75 -19.34 10.48 15.38
N ARG A 76 -18.14 9.91 15.47
CA ARG A 76 -17.27 9.73 14.31
C ARG A 76 -18.06 8.96 13.25
N ILE A 77 -17.99 9.41 12.01
CA ILE A 77 -18.65 8.77 10.87
C ILE A 77 -17.62 7.97 10.06
N THR A 78 -18.09 7.05 9.22
CA THR A 78 -17.22 6.37 8.26
C THR A 78 -16.72 7.39 7.23
N ILE A 79 -15.42 7.36 6.95
CA ILE A 79 -14.75 8.28 6.01
C ILE A 79 -14.13 7.45 4.88
N LYS A 80 -14.34 7.85 3.64
CA LYS A 80 -13.70 7.23 2.46
C LYS A 80 -12.29 7.82 2.29
N ASP A 81 -11.31 7.01 1.93
CA ASP A 81 -9.99 7.55 1.57
C ASP A 81 -10.10 8.47 0.33
N PRO A 82 -9.42 9.63 0.33
CA PRO A 82 -9.45 10.56 -0.80
C PRO A 82 -8.86 9.97 -2.08
N GLU A 83 -7.95 8.99 -1.98
CA GLU A 83 -7.31 8.36 -3.14
C GLU A 83 -8.20 7.23 -3.68
N PRO A 84 -8.80 7.37 -4.88
CA PRO A 84 -9.75 6.39 -5.41
C PRO A 84 -9.13 5.00 -5.61
N GLN A 85 -7.84 4.94 -5.95
CA GLN A 85 -7.09 3.71 -6.23
C GLN A 85 -6.82 2.86 -4.97
N THR A 86 -7.10 3.40 -3.78
CA THR A 86 -7.03 2.60 -2.55
C THR A 86 -8.30 1.80 -2.33
N GLY A 87 -9.46 2.35 -2.71
CA GLY A 87 -10.77 1.76 -2.42
C GLY A 87 -11.10 1.64 -0.93
N LEU A 88 -10.34 2.28 -0.04
CA LEU A 88 -10.43 2.08 1.41
C LEU A 88 -11.47 2.99 2.09
N TYR A 89 -12.04 2.48 3.17
CA TYR A 89 -12.90 3.20 4.11
C TYR A 89 -12.37 3.04 5.54
N TYR A 90 -12.48 4.13 6.30
CA TYR A 90 -12.10 4.23 7.69
C TYR A 90 -13.36 4.27 8.55
N HIS A 91 -13.53 3.26 9.40
CA HIS A 91 -14.64 3.14 10.34
C HIS A 91 -14.15 3.42 11.76
N PRO A 92 -14.82 4.27 12.53
CA PRO A 92 -14.47 4.45 13.94
C PRO A 92 -14.78 3.17 14.71
N THR A 93 -13.82 2.67 15.48
CA THR A 93 -13.96 1.40 16.18
C THR A 93 -13.16 1.42 17.49
N PRO A 94 -13.75 0.94 18.61
CA PRO A 94 -13.00 0.74 19.84
C PRO A 94 -12.04 -0.44 19.68
N ILE A 95 -10.74 -0.23 19.85
CA ILE A 95 -9.71 -1.25 19.70
C ILE A 95 -9.21 -1.64 21.08
N SER A 96 -9.29 -2.93 21.41
CA SER A 96 -8.64 -3.48 22.60
C SER A 96 -7.15 -3.70 22.34
N ILE A 97 -6.31 -3.03 23.12
CA ILE A 97 -4.85 -3.12 23.01
C ILE A 97 -4.32 -3.74 24.31
N SER A 98 -3.73 -4.93 24.21
CA SER A 98 -2.91 -5.53 25.27
C SER A 98 -1.43 -5.19 25.02
N ARG A 99 -0.77 -4.57 26.01
CA ARG A 99 0.65 -4.19 25.94
C ARG A 99 1.60 -5.25 26.50
N GLY A 100 1.08 -6.40 26.92
CA GLY A 100 1.84 -7.52 27.45
C GLY A 100 0.93 -8.59 28.08
N PRO A 101 1.46 -9.78 28.41
CA PRO A 101 0.69 -10.88 28.99
C PRO A 101 0.05 -10.54 30.34
N ASP A 102 0.67 -9.64 31.11
CA ASP A 102 0.22 -9.26 32.47
C ASP A 102 -0.46 -7.88 32.55
N GLN A 103 -0.73 -7.23 31.41
CA GLN A 103 -1.36 -5.90 31.37
C GLN A 103 -2.83 -5.99 30.96
N VAL A 104 -3.69 -5.31 31.72
CA VAL A 104 -5.12 -5.17 31.41
C VAL A 104 -5.27 -4.52 30.03
N ALA A 105 -6.08 -5.13 29.17
CA ALA A 105 -6.36 -4.59 27.85
C ALA A 105 -7.02 -3.21 27.98
N SER A 106 -6.38 -2.19 27.43
CA SER A 106 -6.98 -0.86 27.34
C SER A 106 -7.78 -0.75 26.04
N THR A 107 -9.05 -0.40 26.16
CA THR A 107 -9.86 -0.03 25.00
C THR A 107 -9.54 1.40 24.60
N VAL A 108 -9.12 1.60 23.35
CA VAL A 108 -8.80 2.93 22.82
C VAL A 108 -9.56 3.15 21.51
N ASP A 109 -10.09 4.35 21.32
CA ASP A 109 -10.80 4.71 20.09
C ASP A 109 -9.80 4.85 18.94
N GLY A 110 -9.91 3.97 17.95
CA GLY A 110 -9.13 4.04 16.72
C GLY A 110 -10.00 3.93 15.48
N TRP A 111 -9.39 3.49 14.39
CA TRP A 111 -10.08 3.30 13.11
C TRP A 111 -9.84 1.89 12.58
N ALA A 112 -10.88 1.23 12.13
CA ALA A 112 -10.82 0.02 11.32
C ALA A 112 -10.79 0.40 9.84
N ILE A 113 -9.96 -0.28 9.06
CA ILE A 113 -9.84 -0.10 7.61
C ILE A 113 -10.55 -1.26 6.92
N SER A 114 -11.41 -0.98 5.95
CA SER A 114 -12.06 -1.99 5.10
C SER A 114 -12.20 -1.52 3.66
N PHE A 115 -12.61 -2.43 2.77
CA PHE A 115 -13.03 -2.09 1.40
C PHE A 115 -14.53 -1.77 1.31
N SER A 116 -15.30 -1.88 2.39
CA SER A 116 -16.75 -1.68 2.39
C SER A 116 -17.13 -0.26 2.84
N PRO A 117 -18.10 0.41 2.19
CA PRO A 117 -18.61 1.70 2.65
C PRO A 117 -19.36 1.62 3.99
N LYS A 118 -19.86 0.44 4.36
CA LYS A 118 -20.60 0.22 5.61
C LYS A 118 -19.75 -0.58 6.59
N PRO A 119 -19.72 -0.20 7.88
CA PRO A 119 -19.04 -1.02 8.88
C PRO A 119 -19.74 -2.38 8.96
N SER A 120 -19.00 -3.47 8.71
CA SER A 120 -19.52 -4.81 8.95
C SER A 120 -19.44 -5.13 10.44
N ALA A 121 -20.36 -5.98 10.90
CA ALA A 121 -20.30 -6.55 12.24
C ALA A 121 -19.21 -7.64 12.34
N SER A 122 -18.82 -8.23 11.21
CA SER A 122 -17.80 -9.25 11.15
C SER A 122 -16.41 -8.63 11.23
N ASN A 123 -15.58 -9.17 12.12
CA ASN A 123 -14.19 -8.77 12.23
C ASN A 123 -13.38 -9.15 10.98
N ASP A 124 -13.86 -10.12 10.20
CA ASP A 124 -13.19 -10.60 8.99
C ASP A 124 -13.27 -9.58 7.83
N ALA A 125 -14.25 -8.67 7.86
CA ALA A 125 -14.36 -7.60 6.88
C ALA A 125 -13.35 -6.46 7.12
N VAL A 126 -12.65 -6.44 8.26
CA VAL A 126 -11.64 -5.44 8.57
C VAL A 126 -10.28 -5.94 8.10
N ILE A 127 -9.56 -5.17 7.28
CA ILE A 127 -8.22 -5.55 6.79
C ILE A 127 -7.10 -5.11 7.72
N ALA A 128 -7.29 -4.01 8.43
CA ALA A 128 -6.29 -3.45 9.33
C ALA A 128 -6.93 -2.48 10.33
N TYR A 129 -6.18 -2.15 11.38
CA TYR A 129 -6.55 -1.13 12.35
C TYR A 129 -5.49 -0.04 12.43
N VAL A 130 -5.95 1.20 12.58
CA VAL A 130 -5.13 2.37 12.85
C VAL A 130 -5.08 2.57 14.37
N LEU A 131 -3.89 2.40 14.93
CA LEU A 131 -3.66 2.56 16.36
C LEU A 131 -3.46 4.06 16.68
N PRO A 132 -4.26 4.64 17.59
CA PRO A 132 -4.12 6.03 17.97
C PRO A 132 -2.78 6.32 18.67
N THR A 133 -2.38 7.58 18.72
CA THR A 133 -1.26 8.02 19.55
C THR A 133 -1.79 8.55 20.88
N ASN A 134 -0.91 8.63 21.88
CA ASN A 134 -1.26 9.22 23.19
C ASN A 134 -1.37 10.75 23.13
N THR A 135 -1.23 11.36 21.95
CA THR A 135 -1.27 12.81 21.75
C THR A 135 -2.67 13.21 21.32
N SER A 136 -3.22 14.26 21.93
CA SER A 136 -4.58 14.75 21.66
C SER A 136 -4.84 15.07 20.17
N SER A 137 -3.77 15.34 19.41
CA SER A 137 -3.81 15.59 17.96
C SER A 137 -4.30 14.41 17.11
N SER A 138 -4.08 13.15 17.52
CA SER A 138 -4.52 11.99 16.72
C SER A 138 -6.01 11.73 16.79
N GLN A 139 -6.71 12.32 17.77
CA GLN A 139 -8.13 12.08 17.96
C GLN A 139 -9.01 12.97 17.06
N TYR A 140 -8.42 14.03 16.48
CA TYR A 140 -9.11 15.00 15.65
C TYR A 140 -8.55 15.11 14.22
N ALA A 141 -7.42 14.45 13.93
CA ALA A 141 -6.89 14.36 12.58
C ALA A 141 -7.80 13.50 11.69
N GLU A 142 -7.91 13.86 10.41
CA GLU A 142 -8.58 13.03 9.42
C GLU A 142 -7.85 11.69 9.31
N PRO A 143 -8.56 10.53 9.33
CA PRO A 143 -7.90 9.22 9.39
C PRO A 143 -6.96 8.99 8.22
N ALA A 144 -7.33 9.45 7.03
CA ALA A 144 -6.53 9.35 5.81
C ALA A 144 -5.17 10.08 5.93
N GLU A 145 -5.17 11.30 6.48
CA GLU A 145 -3.94 12.07 6.73
C GLU A 145 -3.10 11.43 7.84
N PHE A 146 -3.76 11.00 8.93
CA PHE A 146 -3.09 10.36 10.05
C PHE A 146 -2.35 9.08 9.65
N VAL A 147 -2.98 8.24 8.82
CA VAL A 147 -2.39 7.00 8.30
C VAL A 147 -1.14 7.28 7.46
N ARG A 148 -1.18 8.29 6.58
CA ARG A 148 -0.03 8.71 5.77
C ARG A 148 1.11 9.25 6.63
N ALA A 149 0.80 10.04 7.66
CA ALA A 149 1.79 10.59 8.57
C ALA A 149 2.37 9.55 9.56
N ASN A 150 1.67 8.44 9.80
CA ASN A 150 2.03 7.43 10.80
C ASN A 150 1.90 5.99 10.26
N PRO A 151 2.70 5.60 9.23
CA PRO A 151 2.59 4.28 8.61
C PRO A 151 2.84 3.12 9.58
N ASP A 152 3.68 3.32 10.60
CA ASP A 152 3.98 2.29 11.61
C ASP A 152 2.84 2.07 12.62
N ARG A 153 1.77 2.87 12.56
CA ARG A 153 0.59 2.72 13.42
C ARG A 153 -0.49 1.81 12.85
N ILE A 154 -0.20 1.13 11.75
CA ILE A 154 -1.11 0.21 11.10
C ILE A 154 -0.85 -1.21 11.60
N ARG A 155 -1.89 -1.83 12.16
CA ARG A 155 -1.88 -3.24 12.57
C ARG A 155 -2.77 -4.03 11.63
N ILE A 156 -2.16 -4.89 10.82
CA ILE A 156 -2.88 -5.78 9.91
C ILE A 156 -3.77 -6.74 10.71
N ASN A 157 -5.00 -6.93 10.24
CA ASN A 157 -5.87 -7.99 10.73
C ASN A 157 -5.63 -9.25 9.88
N PRO A 158 -5.06 -10.33 10.44
CA PRO A 158 -4.74 -11.53 9.65
C PRO A 158 -5.95 -12.14 8.93
N SER A 159 -7.14 -12.08 9.53
CA SER A 159 -8.36 -12.62 8.92
C SER A 159 -8.75 -11.89 7.63
N GLY A 160 -8.90 -10.56 7.71
CA GLY A 160 -9.25 -9.75 6.53
C GLY A 160 -8.13 -9.71 5.51
N TRP A 161 -6.87 -9.69 5.95
CA TRP A 161 -5.71 -9.77 5.06
C TRP A 161 -5.69 -11.07 4.25
N ARG A 162 -5.95 -12.20 4.90
CA ARG A 162 -6.09 -13.50 4.23
C ARG A 162 -7.21 -13.48 3.18
N ILE A 163 -8.36 -12.90 3.50
CA ILE A 163 -9.50 -12.81 2.55
C ILE A 163 -9.14 -11.91 1.36
N MET A 164 -8.42 -10.81 1.59
CA MET A 164 -7.91 -9.97 0.49
C MET A 164 -7.04 -10.80 -0.45
N HIS A 165 -6.06 -11.55 0.08
CA HIS A 165 -5.21 -12.43 -0.73
C HIS A 165 -5.97 -13.58 -1.41
N GLU A 166 -7.02 -14.11 -0.77
CA GLU A 166 -7.92 -15.11 -1.37
C GLU A 166 -8.63 -14.56 -2.62
N VAL A 167 -9.14 -13.32 -2.56
CA VAL A 167 -9.74 -12.65 -3.72
C VAL A 167 -8.70 -12.41 -4.80
N LEU A 168 -7.51 -11.93 -4.43
CA LEU A 168 -6.43 -11.71 -5.40
C LEU A 168 -6.07 -13.02 -6.11
N ARG A 169 -5.92 -14.11 -5.37
CA ARG A 169 -5.61 -15.43 -5.93
C ARG A 169 -6.72 -15.96 -6.83
N ASN A 170 -7.98 -15.93 -6.38
CA ASN A 170 -9.06 -16.68 -7.02
C ASN A 170 -9.81 -15.86 -8.08
N GLU A 171 -9.90 -14.54 -7.91
CA GLU A 171 -10.69 -13.69 -8.80
C GLU A 171 -9.82 -12.77 -9.66
N VAL A 172 -8.68 -12.28 -9.15
CA VAL A 172 -7.80 -11.37 -9.89
C VAL A 172 -6.85 -12.12 -10.80
N VAL A 173 -5.95 -12.93 -10.24
CA VAL A 173 -4.89 -13.60 -11.01
C VAL A 173 -5.41 -14.35 -12.25
N PRO A 174 -6.49 -15.15 -12.17
CA PRO A 174 -6.95 -15.90 -13.33
C PRO A 174 -7.52 -15.01 -14.42
N ASN A 175 -7.96 -13.78 -14.10
CA ASN A 175 -8.73 -12.90 -14.97
C ASN A 175 -8.02 -11.57 -15.27
N ASP A 176 -6.74 -11.44 -14.92
CA ASP A 176 -5.97 -10.23 -15.14
C ASP A 176 -5.25 -10.30 -16.49
N ASP A 177 -5.60 -9.39 -17.39
CA ASP A 177 -5.06 -9.39 -18.75
C ASP A 177 -3.59 -8.99 -18.80
N LEU A 178 -3.10 -8.17 -17.85
CA LEU A 178 -1.70 -7.77 -17.79
C LEU A 178 -0.81 -8.94 -17.34
N LEU A 179 -1.23 -9.69 -16.31
CA LEU A 179 -0.52 -10.88 -15.87
C LEU A 179 -0.51 -11.98 -16.94
N ARG A 180 -1.65 -12.18 -17.62
CA ARG A 180 -1.73 -13.13 -18.75
C ARG A 180 -0.86 -12.71 -19.91
N PHE A 181 -0.84 -11.41 -20.23
CA PHE A 181 0.02 -10.88 -21.28
C PHE A 181 1.50 -11.09 -20.90
N GLU A 182 1.90 -10.75 -19.68
CA GLU A 182 3.27 -10.97 -19.19
C GLU A 182 3.67 -12.45 -19.30
N ALA A 183 2.80 -13.36 -18.82
CA ALA A 183 3.02 -14.79 -18.96
C ALA A 183 3.16 -15.18 -20.44
N SER A 184 2.24 -14.78 -21.32
CA SER A 184 2.26 -15.16 -22.74
C SER A 184 3.50 -14.69 -23.51
N THR A 185 4.14 -13.61 -23.06
CA THR A 185 5.36 -13.07 -23.70
C THR A 185 6.64 -13.82 -23.30
N ARG A 186 6.58 -14.70 -22.29
CA ARG A 186 7.73 -15.38 -21.69
C ARG A 186 7.45 -16.88 -21.56
N GLU A 187 8.46 -17.73 -21.74
CA GLU A 187 8.24 -19.18 -21.64
C GLU A 187 7.95 -19.63 -20.20
N SER A 188 8.70 -19.12 -19.22
CA SER A 188 8.47 -19.42 -17.80
C SER A 188 9.00 -18.31 -16.89
N GLY A 189 8.50 -18.25 -15.66
CA GLY A 189 8.97 -17.30 -14.66
C GLY A 189 7.94 -16.98 -13.59
N TRP A 190 8.06 -15.77 -13.05
CA TRP A 190 7.15 -15.19 -12.08
C TRP A 190 6.55 -13.90 -12.64
N ALA A 191 5.24 -13.75 -12.48
CA ALA A 191 4.51 -12.52 -12.69
C ALA A 191 4.14 -11.94 -11.32
N HIS A 192 4.14 -10.60 -11.21
CA HIS A 192 4.02 -9.92 -9.92
C HIS A 192 2.76 -9.06 -9.88
N LEU A 193 1.99 -9.18 -8.80
CA LEU A 193 0.91 -8.25 -8.50
C LEU A 193 1.54 -7.01 -7.88
N THR A 194 1.69 -5.97 -8.69
CA THR A 194 2.37 -4.73 -8.30
C THR A 194 1.40 -3.69 -7.77
N ASP A 195 1.86 -2.97 -6.76
CA ASP A 195 1.16 -1.81 -6.24
C ASP A 195 1.22 -0.61 -7.19
N LEU A 196 0.08 0.06 -7.40
CA LEU A 196 -0.01 1.23 -8.28
C LEU A 196 0.59 2.51 -7.67
N ARG A 197 1.02 2.49 -6.40
CA ARG A 197 1.87 3.54 -5.81
C ARG A 197 3.15 3.75 -6.63
N HIS A 198 3.64 2.69 -7.28
CA HIS A 198 4.84 2.72 -8.10
C HIS A 198 4.55 2.19 -9.52
N PRO A 199 3.92 2.99 -10.41
CA PRO A 199 3.62 2.55 -11.76
C PRO A 199 4.91 2.30 -12.55
N LEU A 200 5.03 1.12 -13.13
CA LEU A 200 6.22 0.69 -13.85
C LEU A 200 6.06 0.83 -15.36
N MET A 201 7.19 1.08 -16.02
CA MET A 201 7.27 0.89 -17.47
C MET A 201 7.18 -0.61 -17.81
N PRO A 202 6.56 -0.98 -18.94
CA PRO A 202 6.53 -2.37 -19.41
C PRO A 202 7.92 -3.03 -19.41
N GLY A 203 8.01 -4.26 -18.91
CA GLY A 203 9.26 -5.01 -18.81
C GLY A 203 10.14 -4.67 -17.60
N ARG A 204 9.70 -3.78 -16.70
CA ARG A 204 10.33 -3.55 -15.40
C ARG A 204 9.63 -4.36 -14.31
N ILE A 205 10.39 -4.80 -13.32
CA ILE A 205 9.89 -5.49 -12.13
C ILE A 205 9.86 -4.48 -10.98
N ALA A 206 8.79 -4.52 -10.18
CA ALA A 206 8.67 -3.68 -8.98
C ALA A 206 9.79 -3.98 -8.00
N THR A 207 10.14 -2.98 -7.19
CA THR A 207 10.97 -3.25 -6.01
C THR A 207 10.22 -4.18 -5.05
N PRO A 208 10.92 -5.05 -4.30
CA PRO A 208 10.26 -6.08 -3.47
C PRO A 208 9.20 -5.52 -2.51
N GLU A 209 9.37 -4.32 -1.98
CA GLU A 209 8.41 -3.66 -1.09
C GLU A 209 7.09 -3.26 -1.78
N ASN A 210 7.09 -3.17 -3.11
CA ASN A 210 5.95 -2.76 -3.95
C ASN A 210 5.27 -3.95 -4.65
N ILE A 211 5.70 -5.17 -4.35
CA ILE A 211 5.06 -6.40 -4.82
C ILE A 211 4.11 -6.89 -3.73
N ILE A 212 2.81 -6.98 -4.04
CA ILE A 212 1.79 -7.48 -3.11
C ILE A 212 1.88 -9.01 -3.01
N ALA A 213 1.99 -9.67 -4.16
CA ALA A 213 2.10 -11.12 -4.28
C ALA A 213 2.73 -11.50 -5.63
N SER A 214 3.15 -12.75 -5.76
CA SER A 214 3.72 -13.29 -6.99
C SER A 214 3.01 -14.58 -7.39
N VAL A 215 2.98 -14.85 -8.69
CA VAL A 215 2.45 -16.10 -9.25
C VAL A 215 3.41 -16.61 -10.32
N ALA A 216 3.74 -17.89 -10.27
CA ALA A 216 4.56 -18.51 -11.30
C ALA A 216 3.74 -18.74 -12.58
N PHE A 217 4.42 -18.78 -13.71
CA PHE A 217 3.85 -19.21 -14.99
C PHE A 217 4.82 -20.12 -15.73
N THR A 218 4.26 -21.04 -16.50
CA THR A 218 4.98 -22.03 -17.30
C THR A 218 4.27 -22.20 -18.63
N ASP A 219 5.03 -22.31 -19.71
CA ASP A 219 4.54 -22.40 -21.09
C ASP A 219 3.58 -21.25 -21.45
N GLY A 220 3.90 -20.05 -20.94
CA GLY A 220 3.11 -18.84 -21.11
C GLY A 220 1.75 -18.83 -20.40
N GLN A 221 1.50 -19.76 -19.48
CA GLN A 221 0.24 -19.89 -18.72
C GLN A 221 0.46 -19.66 -17.22
N LEU A 222 -0.40 -18.84 -16.61
CA LEU A 222 -0.38 -18.56 -15.19
C LEU A 222 -0.73 -19.81 -14.37
N ASN A 223 0.08 -20.12 -13.36
CA ASN A 223 -0.19 -21.18 -12.39
C ASN A 223 -0.76 -20.59 -11.09
N VAL A 224 -2.08 -20.49 -11.00
CA VAL A 224 -2.79 -19.90 -9.84
C VAL A 224 -2.44 -20.57 -8.50
N GLU A 225 -2.10 -21.87 -8.52
CA GLU A 225 -1.75 -22.62 -7.31
C GLU A 225 -0.39 -22.22 -6.74
N SER A 226 0.47 -21.58 -7.53
CA SER A 226 1.77 -21.07 -7.11
C SER A 226 1.71 -19.67 -6.47
N TYR A 227 0.50 -19.16 -6.20
CA TYR A 227 0.32 -17.85 -5.57
C TYR A 227 1.07 -17.75 -4.25
N GLU A 228 1.97 -16.78 -4.17
CA GLU A 228 2.78 -16.50 -2.98
C GLU A 228 2.58 -15.04 -2.53
N GLU A 229 2.09 -14.88 -1.30
CA GLU A 229 2.01 -13.58 -0.62
C GLU A 229 3.41 -13.07 -0.28
N ASN A 230 3.64 -11.77 -0.53
CA ASN A 230 4.86 -11.13 -0.08
C ASN A 230 4.75 -10.67 1.38
N LYS A 231 5.38 -11.43 2.28
CA LYS A 231 5.41 -11.13 3.72
C LYS A 231 6.11 -9.82 4.10
N SER A 232 6.90 -9.24 3.18
CA SER A 232 7.59 -7.96 3.40
C SER A 232 6.76 -6.75 2.96
N TYR A 233 5.65 -6.98 2.24
CA TYR A 233 4.79 -5.92 1.75
C TYR A 233 4.11 -5.17 2.90
N ARG A 234 4.02 -3.84 2.78
CA ARG A 234 3.35 -2.98 3.77
C ARG A 234 2.12 -2.33 3.15
N LEU A 235 0.97 -2.52 3.81
CA LEU A 235 -0.30 -1.89 3.44
C LEU A 235 -0.18 -0.36 3.33
N VAL A 236 0.65 0.27 4.16
CA VAL A 236 0.88 1.72 4.15
C VAL A 236 2.37 2.01 4.24
N THR A 237 2.86 2.90 3.39
CA THR A 237 4.23 3.44 3.44
C THR A 237 4.16 4.94 3.69
N GLY A 238 5.19 5.52 4.32
CA GLY A 238 5.15 6.93 4.76
C GLY A 238 5.15 7.94 3.61
N TYR A 239 5.84 7.64 2.51
CA TYR A 239 5.97 8.57 1.39
C TYR A 239 4.85 8.42 0.35
N GLU A 240 4.31 7.22 0.18
CA GLU A 240 3.36 6.92 -0.90
C GLU A 240 1.94 6.69 -0.38
N GLY A 241 1.79 6.43 0.92
CA GLY A 241 0.51 6.23 1.58
C GLY A 241 -0.02 4.80 1.48
N PRO A 242 -1.35 4.61 1.57
CA PRO A 242 -1.99 3.30 1.53
C PRO A 242 -1.85 2.61 0.17
N ILE A 243 -1.95 1.28 0.17
CA ILE A 243 -2.00 0.40 -1.00
C ILE A 243 -2.85 0.99 -2.12
N GLN A 244 -2.35 0.93 -3.36
CA GLN A 244 -3.11 1.29 -4.55
C GLN A 244 -3.18 0.09 -5.50
N MET A 245 -4.36 -0.16 -6.05
CA MET A 245 -4.62 -1.30 -6.92
C MET A 245 -5.43 -0.87 -8.14
N ALA A 246 -5.42 -1.71 -9.18
CA ALA A 246 -6.26 -1.49 -10.35
C ALA A 246 -7.75 -1.49 -9.96
N ASP A 247 -8.54 -0.65 -10.62
CA ASP A 247 -9.97 -0.51 -10.34
C ASP A 247 -10.72 -1.86 -10.40
N SER A 248 -10.37 -2.71 -11.37
CA SER A 248 -10.94 -4.04 -11.54
C SER A 248 -10.66 -4.98 -10.36
N TRP A 249 -9.55 -4.78 -9.63
CA TRP A 249 -9.22 -5.54 -8.43
C TRP A 249 -10.01 -5.01 -7.23
N ILE A 250 -10.08 -3.67 -7.11
CA ILE A 250 -10.84 -2.99 -6.05
C ILE A 250 -12.33 -3.39 -6.11
N GLU A 251 -12.91 -3.48 -7.31
CA GLU A 251 -14.31 -3.89 -7.47
C GLU A 251 -14.57 -5.32 -6.96
N LYS A 252 -13.67 -6.25 -7.27
CA LYS A 252 -13.74 -7.65 -6.78
C LYS A 252 -13.62 -7.70 -5.25
N LEU A 253 -12.66 -6.93 -4.70
CA LEU A 253 -12.48 -6.81 -3.26
C LEU A 253 -13.72 -6.23 -2.59
N LYS A 254 -14.24 -5.09 -3.07
CA LYS A 254 -15.48 -4.48 -2.55
C LYS A 254 -16.62 -5.47 -2.52
N LYS A 255 -16.87 -6.15 -3.64
CA LYS A 255 -17.92 -7.15 -3.76
C LYS A 255 -17.76 -8.28 -2.74
N ARG A 256 -16.54 -8.77 -2.54
CA ARG A 256 -16.28 -9.83 -1.54
C ARG A 256 -16.50 -9.31 -0.13
N PHE A 257 -15.95 -8.16 0.23
CA PHE A 257 -16.02 -7.61 1.59
C PHE A 257 -17.42 -7.14 1.98
N GLU A 258 -18.25 -6.72 1.02
CA GLU A 258 -19.67 -6.43 1.25
C GLU A 258 -20.51 -7.69 1.51
N SER A 259 -20.03 -8.87 1.12
CA SER A 259 -20.70 -10.16 1.36
C SER A 259 -20.42 -10.78 2.73
N LEU A 260 -19.53 -10.18 3.53
CA LEU A 260 -19.08 -10.65 4.85
C LEU A 260 -19.87 -10.00 6.00
#